data_AF-A0A2D9M8G9-F1
#
_entry.id   AF-A0A2D9M8G9-F1
#
_cell.length_a   1.000
_cell.length_b   1.000
_cell.length_c   1.000
_cell.angle_alpha   90.00
_cell.angle_beta   90.00
_cell.angle_gamma   90.00
#
_symmetry.space_group_name_H-M   'P 1'
#
loop_
_entity.id
_entity.type
_entity.pdbx_description
1 polymer ?
#
loop_
_entity_poly.entity_id
_entity_poly.type
_entity_poly.pdbx_seq_one_letter_code
_entity_poly.pdbx_strand_id
1 'polypeptide(L)'
;MGPHEVRAIAMRVQDRVRAQFDWSLDQDIHVANLLLKRIEAESSNREIWNASGRERSLESLIDRFEEGPVATVGAAAEPEDVEMALLEGYRLVFADGSIGVISELSEDCQDEAWSNTLLLVSDGDGDPHIDEAAQRGILHAIHAHGDNESSLIEMIDRLVTIEAPPAILLTHQTPDRIDGMLNPGGFTDGDRAVCLCAFLGVPIEDIRLIGYTTSEIGRWTGSTNPIRKMRKLTFMQEVLDGLGVGGRL
;
A
#
# COMPACT_ATOMS: atom_id res chain seq x y z
N MET A 1 13.51 9.58 -10.87
CA MET A 1 13.32 10.47 -9.71
C MET A 1 14.01 9.84 -8.51
N GLY A 2 14.69 10.61 -7.65
CA GLY A 2 15.34 10.03 -6.46
C GLY A 2 14.38 9.83 -5.28
N PRO A 3 14.66 8.92 -4.32
CA PRO A 3 13.79 8.69 -3.14
C PRO A 3 13.48 9.94 -2.32
N HIS A 4 14.45 10.87 -2.21
CA HIS A 4 14.26 12.14 -1.51
C HIS A 4 13.25 13.06 -2.23
N GLU A 5 13.25 13.07 -3.56
CA GLU A 5 12.31 13.88 -4.36
C GLU A 5 10.89 13.33 -4.25
N VAL A 6 10.71 12.00 -4.38
CA VAL A 6 9.44 11.30 -4.18
C VAL A 6 8.85 11.66 -2.82
N ARG A 7 9.64 11.47 -1.76
CA ARG A 7 9.22 11.78 -0.38
C ARG A 7 8.87 13.25 -0.21
N ALA A 8 9.67 14.17 -0.75
CA ALA A 8 9.41 15.61 -0.62
C ALA A 8 8.13 16.05 -1.34
N ILE A 9 7.80 15.47 -2.49
CA ILE A 9 6.55 15.73 -3.21
C ILE A 9 5.36 15.25 -2.39
N ALA A 10 5.42 13.99 -1.96
CA ALA A 10 4.29 13.32 -1.36
C ALA A 10 4.00 13.80 0.08
N MET A 11 5.04 14.14 0.86
CA MET A 11 4.85 14.72 2.21
C MET A 11 4.17 16.09 2.19
N ARG A 12 4.40 16.92 1.15
CA ARG A 12 3.70 18.22 1.03
C ARG A 12 2.19 18.05 0.94
N VAL A 13 1.73 16.96 0.32
CA VAL A 13 0.31 16.65 0.23
C VAL A 13 -0.21 16.18 1.59
N GLN A 14 0.51 15.29 2.29
CA GLN A 14 0.11 14.81 3.63
C GLN A 14 -0.22 15.96 4.61
N ASP A 15 0.65 16.96 4.71
CA ASP A 15 0.43 18.12 5.60
C ASP A 15 -0.82 18.92 5.24
N ARG A 16 -1.05 19.15 3.94
CA ARG A 16 -2.24 19.86 3.44
C ARG A 16 -3.50 19.07 3.70
N VAL A 17 -3.44 17.75 3.55
CA VAL A 17 -4.59 16.87 3.76
C VAL A 17 -4.98 16.86 5.23
N ARG A 18 -4.01 16.72 6.15
CA ARG A 18 -4.26 16.86 7.59
C ARG A 18 -4.94 18.17 7.93
N ALA A 19 -4.42 19.28 7.40
CA ALA A 19 -5.01 20.60 7.61
C ALA A 19 -6.44 20.72 7.04
N GLN A 20 -6.72 20.12 5.88
CA GLN A 20 -8.04 20.19 5.25
C GLN A 20 -9.11 19.37 5.98
N PHE A 21 -8.74 18.22 6.55
CA PHE A 21 -9.68 17.34 7.27
C PHE A 21 -9.64 17.47 8.78
N ASP A 22 -8.85 18.41 9.32
CA ASP A 22 -8.64 18.62 10.75
C ASP A 22 -8.15 17.33 11.46
N TRP A 23 -7.22 16.63 10.81
CA TRP A 23 -6.64 15.39 11.33
C TRP A 23 -5.39 15.65 12.14
N SER A 24 -5.31 14.95 13.28
CA SER A 24 -4.27 15.15 14.28
C SER A 24 -2.97 14.46 13.90
N LEU A 25 -1.89 15.23 13.81
CA LEU A 25 -0.53 14.70 13.73
C LEU A 25 -0.19 13.85 14.97
N ASP A 26 -0.65 14.25 16.16
CA ASP A 26 -0.42 13.49 17.39
C ASP A 26 -1.06 12.09 17.32
N GLN A 27 -2.19 11.98 16.63
CA GLN A 27 -2.85 10.69 16.42
C GLN A 27 -2.07 9.82 15.42
N ASP A 28 -1.54 10.38 14.33
CA ASP A 28 -0.63 9.64 13.43
C ASP A 28 0.61 9.12 14.17
N ILE A 29 1.21 9.96 15.02
CA ILE A 29 2.36 9.59 15.87
C ILE A 29 1.96 8.48 16.85
N HIS A 30 0.80 8.60 17.48
CA HIS A 30 0.30 7.59 18.40
C HIS A 30 0.16 6.23 17.72
N VAL A 31 -0.57 6.17 16.60
CA VAL A 31 -0.83 4.91 15.88
C VAL A 31 0.45 4.30 15.31
N ALA A 32 1.40 5.12 14.84
CA ALA A 32 2.69 4.61 14.37
C ALA A 32 3.50 3.92 15.48
N ASN A 33 3.59 4.55 16.66
CA ASN A 33 4.26 3.95 17.82
C ASN A 33 3.51 2.72 18.36
N LEU A 34 2.18 2.75 18.32
CA LEU A 34 1.35 1.61 18.70
C LEU A 34 1.60 0.41 17.79
N LEU A 35 1.60 0.61 16.47
CA LEU A 35 1.90 -0.41 15.47
C LEU A 35 3.28 -1.03 15.72
N LEU A 36 4.31 -0.19 15.85
CA LEU A 36 5.69 -0.67 16.07
C LEU A 36 5.76 -1.53 17.34
N LYS A 37 5.21 -1.03 18.45
CA LYS A 37 5.19 -1.75 19.73
C LYS A 37 4.43 -3.07 19.65
N ARG A 38 3.30 -3.10 18.94
CA ARG A 38 2.49 -4.31 18.73
C ARG A 38 3.30 -5.37 17.97
N ILE A 39 3.95 -4.96 16.87
CA ILE A 39 4.78 -5.87 16.06
C ILE A 39 5.99 -6.37 16.84
N GLU A 40 6.67 -5.51 17.60
CA GLU A 40 7.80 -5.92 18.45
C GLU A 40 7.40 -6.96 19.49
N ALA A 41 6.23 -6.84 20.11
CA ALA A 41 5.73 -7.83 21.06
C ALA A 41 5.52 -9.21 20.40
N GLU A 42 5.02 -9.24 19.16
CA GLU A 42 4.76 -10.48 18.41
C GLU A 42 6.04 -11.07 17.77
N SER A 43 7.05 -10.24 17.56
CA SER A 43 8.32 -10.62 16.91
C SER A 43 9.13 -11.66 17.68
N SER A 44 8.91 -11.79 19.00
CA SER A 44 9.61 -12.77 19.84
C SER A 44 9.35 -14.22 19.40
N ASN A 45 8.19 -14.47 18.78
CA ASN A 45 7.79 -15.78 18.27
C ASN A 45 7.80 -15.83 16.73
N ARG A 46 8.25 -14.75 16.06
CA ARG A 46 8.13 -14.53 14.61
C ARG A 46 9.35 -13.78 14.09
N GLU A 47 10.40 -14.51 13.75
CA GLU A 47 11.66 -13.89 13.30
C GLU A 47 11.49 -13.01 12.05
N ILE A 48 10.56 -13.36 11.15
CA ILE A 48 10.26 -12.56 9.96
C ILE A 48 9.71 -11.17 10.28
N TRP A 49 9.15 -10.95 11.48
CA TRP A 49 8.57 -9.69 11.90
C TRP A 49 9.51 -8.85 12.76
N ASN A 50 10.62 -9.41 13.26
CA ASN A 50 11.61 -8.62 13.99
C ASN A 50 12.34 -7.63 13.06
N ALA A 51 13.09 -6.68 13.62
CA ALA A 51 13.75 -5.63 12.84
C ALA A 51 14.59 -6.18 11.68
N SER A 52 15.42 -7.20 11.92
CA SER A 52 16.25 -7.81 10.86
C SER A 52 15.45 -8.62 9.86
N GLY A 53 14.33 -9.24 10.26
CA GLY A 53 13.42 -9.94 9.35
C GLY A 53 12.72 -8.99 8.39
N ARG A 54 12.27 -7.83 8.89
CA ARG A 54 11.68 -6.77 8.07
C ARG A 54 12.72 -6.15 7.13
N GLU A 55 13.95 -5.95 7.59
CA GLU A 55 15.06 -5.45 6.74
C GLU A 55 15.36 -6.41 5.59
N ARG A 56 15.49 -7.72 5.85
CA ARG A 56 15.67 -8.72 4.78
C ARG A 56 14.49 -8.77 3.81
N SER A 57 13.27 -8.60 4.31
CA SER A 57 12.07 -8.58 3.48
C SER A 57 12.04 -7.34 2.57
N LEU A 58 12.52 -6.20 3.09
CA LEU A 58 12.68 -4.97 2.32
C LEU A 58 13.74 -5.13 1.22
N GLU A 59 14.91 -5.68 1.55
CA GLU A 59 15.98 -5.97 0.58
C GLU A 59 15.48 -6.90 -0.53
N SER A 60 14.81 -7.99 -0.17
CA SER A 60 14.23 -8.91 -1.15
C SER A 60 13.15 -8.27 -2.02
N LEU A 61 12.35 -7.33 -1.48
CA LEU A 61 11.39 -6.58 -2.28
C LEU A 61 12.09 -5.66 -3.28
N ILE A 62 13.18 -4.99 -2.89
CA ILE A 62 13.97 -4.13 -3.78
C ILE A 62 14.56 -4.98 -4.92
N ASP A 63 15.20 -6.12 -4.62
CA ASP A 63 15.71 -7.03 -5.64
C ASP A 63 14.60 -7.49 -6.59
N ARG A 64 13.43 -7.84 -6.05
CA ARG A 64 12.26 -8.19 -6.85
C ARG A 64 11.74 -7.03 -7.67
N PHE A 65 11.89 -5.78 -7.27
CA PHE A 65 11.52 -4.65 -8.12
C PHE A 65 12.44 -4.51 -9.33
N GLU A 66 13.72 -4.88 -9.23
CA GLU A 66 14.68 -4.76 -10.34
C GLU A 66 14.46 -5.75 -11.48
N GLU A 67 13.72 -6.85 -11.27
CA GLU A 67 13.55 -7.89 -12.32
C GLU A 67 12.57 -7.53 -13.46
N GLY A 68 11.99 -6.31 -13.48
CA GLY A 68 10.99 -5.91 -14.50
C GLY A 68 10.12 -4.69 -14.16
N PRO A 69 9.06 -4.41 -14.93
CA PRO A 69 8.14 -3.32 -14.64
C PRO A 69 7.10 -3.70 -13.56
N VAL A 70 6.42 -2.69 -13.00
CA VAL A 70 5.45 -2.85 -11.91
C VAL A 70 4.12 -2.17 -12.28
N ALA A 71 3.01 -2.84 -12.02
CA ALA A 71 1.69 -2.25 -12.09
C ALA A 71 1.13 -2.09 -10.68
N THR A 72 0.79 -0.86 -10.30
CA THR A 72 0.03 -0.62 -9.08
C THR A 72 -1.47 -0.71 -9.39
N VAL A 73 -2.22 -1.36 -8.51
CA VAL A 73 -3.64 -1.63 -8.71
C VAL A 73 -4.44 -0.86 -7.66
N GLY A 74 -5.30 0.04 -8.12
CA GLY A 74 -6.16 0.90 -7.32
C GLY A 74 -7.61 0.39 -7.25
N ALA A 75 -8.43 1.12 -6.50
CA ALA A 75 -9.77 0.64 -6.14
C ALA A 75 -10.78 0.58 -7.29
N ALA A 76 -10.50 1.19 -8.45
CA ALA A 76 -11.35 1.13 -9.64
C ALA A 76 -10.83 0.12 -10.68
N ALA A 77 -10.04 -0.87 -10.25
CA ALA A 77 -9.48 -1.86 -11.16
C ALA A 77 -10.56 -2.77 -11.75
N GLU A 78 -10.48 -2.94 -13.07
CA GLU A 78 -11.25 -3.92 -13.81
C GLU A 78 -10.37 -5.14 -14.16
N PRO A 79 -10.95 -6.35 -14.26
CA PRO A 79 -10.18 -7.58 -14.45
C PRO A 79 -9.33 -7.55 -15.72
N GLU A 80 -9.88 -7.02 -16.81
CA GLU A 80 -9.23 -7.00 -18.13
C GLU A 80 -7.94 -6.17 -18.12
N ASP A 81 -7.89 -5.08 -17.36
CA ASP A 81 -6.69 -4.25 -17.25
C ASP A 81 -5.57 -4.97 -16.48
N VAL A 82 -5.93 -5.77 -15.48
CA VAL A 82 -5.00 -6.58 -14.68
C VAL A 82 -4.46 -7.75 -15.52
N GLU A 83 -5.34 -8.47 -16.22
CA GLU A 83 -4.93 -9.53 -17.16
C GLU A 83 -3.99 -8.99 -18.24
N MET A 84 -4.29 -7.80 -18.77
CA MET A 84 -3.46 -7.19 -19.79
C MET A 84 -2.06 -6.82 -19.26
N ALA A 85 -1.98 -6.33 -18.03
CA ALA A 85 -0.70 -6.06 -17.38
C ALA A 85 0.11 -7.35 -17.15
N LEU A 86 -0.53 -8.44 -16.71
CA LEU A 86 0.13 -9.74 -16.58
C LEU A 86 0.68 -10.24 -17.91
N LEU A 87 -0.10 -10.16 -18.99
CA LEU A 87 0.33 -10.57 -20.33
C LEU A 87 1.52 -9.73 -20.86
N GLU A 88 1.60 -8.47 -20.44
CA GLU A 88 2.73 -7.58 -20.76
C GLU A 88 3.94 -7.76 -19.82
N GLY A 89 3.87 -8.68 -18.87
CA GLY A 89 4.97 -9.03 -17.96
C GLY A 89 5.10 -8.09 -16.75
N TYR A 90 4.06 -7.35 -16.39
CA TYR A 90 4.04 -6.53 -15.19
C TYR A 90 3.85 -7.38 -13.94
N ARG A 91 4.53 -6.96 -12.87
CA ARG A 91 4.33 -7.51 -11.53
C ARG A 91 3.47 -6.58 -10.71
N LEU A 92 2.67 -7.13 -9.80
CA LEU A 92 1.53 -6.43 -9.22
C LEU A 92 1.83 -5.90 -7.82
N VAL A 93 1.41 -4.68 -7.55
CA VAL A 93 1.35 -4.08 -6.21
C VAL A 93 -0.08 -3.60 -5.97
N PHE A 94 -0.78 -4.23 -5.03
CA PHE A 94 -2.17 -3.90 -4.74
C PHE A 94 -2.30 -2.86 -3.63
N ALA A 95 -3.26 -1.96 -3.80
CA ALA A 95 -3.69 -1.06 -2.75
C ALA A 95 -4.97 -1.60 -2.09
N ASP A 96 -4.83 -2.07 -0.85
CA ASP A 96 -5.91 -2.41 0.05
C ASP A 96 -6.92 -3.38 -0.59
N GLY A 97 -8.22 -3.08 -0.58
CA GLY A 97 -9.26 -3.96 -1.12
C GLY A 97 -9.16 -4.29 -2.62
N SER A 98 -8.34 -3.57 -3.39
CA SER A 98 -8.17 -3.81 -4.85
C SER A 98 -7.68 -5.20 -5.21
N ILE A 99 -7.02 -5.90 -4.27
CA ILE A 99 -6.57 -7.28 -4.46
C ILE A 99 -7.73 -8.26 -4.71
N GLY A 100 -8.96 -7.88 -4.34
CA GLY A 100 -10.17 -8.64 -4.63
C GLY A 100 -10.41 -8.89 -6.11
N VAL A 101 -9.87 -8.04 -7.00
CA VAL A 101 -9.99 -8.20 -8.45
C VAL A 101 -9.40 -9.51 -8.96
N ILE A 102 -8.46 -10.12 -8.24
CA ILE A 102 -7.88 -11.42 -8.62
C ILE A 102 -8.98 -12.50 -8.74
N SER A 103 -10.00 -12.45 -7.88
CA SER A 103 -11.11 -13.42 -7.91
C SER A 103 -12.01 -13.33 -9.14
N GLU A 104 -11.90 -12.21 -9.88
CA GLU A 104 -12.69 -11.95 -11.10
C GLU A 104 -11.89 -12.15 -12.39
N LEU A 105 -10.58 -12.45 -12.30
CA LEU A 105 -9.79 -12.81 -13.47
C LEU A 105 -10.20 -14.20 -13.99
N SER A 106 -9.88 -14.48 -15.25
CA SER A 106 -9.93 -15.81 -15.83
C SER A 106 -9.11 -16.81 -15.01
N GLU A 107 -9.56 -18.07 -14.95
CA GLU A 107 -8.96 -19.11 -14.10
C GLU A 107 -7.44 -19.24 -14.32
N ASP A 108 -6.99 -19.20 -15.58
CA ASP A 108 -5.57 -19.29 -15.93
C ASP A 108 -4.75 -18.09 -15.43
N CYS A 109 -5.36 -16.90 -15.33
CA CYS A 109 -4.70 -15.68 -14.87
C CYS A 109 -4.69 -15.53 -13.34
N GLN A 110 -5.55 -16.22 -12.59
CA GLN A 110 -5.61 -16.07 -11.13
C GLN A 110 -4.31 -16.53 -10.45
N ASP A 111 -3.82 -17.73 -10.81
CA ASP A 111 -2.57 -18.26 -10.24
C ASP A 111 -1.35 -17.42 -10.65
N GLU A 112 -1.37 -16.90 -11.89
CA GLU A 112 -0.34 -15.99 -12.38
C GLU A 112 -0.36 -14.65 -11.62
N ALA A 113 -1.55 -14.09 -11.35
CA ALA A 113 -1.71 -12.86 -10.60
C ALA A 113 -1.17 -12.99 -9.17
N TRP A 114 -1.53 -14.07 -8.47
CA TRP A 114 -1.01 -14.35 -7.12
C TRP A 114 0.51 -14.50 -7.12
N SER A 115 1.07 -15.22 -8.09
CA SER A 115 2.51 -15.44 -8.20
C SER A 115 3.29 -14.18 -8.54
N ASN A 116 2.71 -13.29 -9.35
CA ASN A 116 3.31 -12.00 -9.74
C ASN A 116 3.00 -10.86 -8.76
N THR A 117 2.26 -11.11 -7.68
CA THR A 117 2.02 -10.11 -6.64
C THR A 117 3.28 -9.94 -5.77
N LEU A 118 3.80 -8.72 -5.75
CA LEU A 118 5.00 -8.37 -4.97
C LEU A 118 4.63 -7.89 -3.57
N LEU A 119 3.55 -7.10 -3.47
CA LEU A 119 3.24 -6.32 -2.27
C LEU A 119 1.74 -5.98 -2.21
N LEU A 120 1.19 -6.02 -1.01
CA LEU A 120 -0.09 -5.42 -0.65
C LEU A 120 0.14 -4.23 0.30
N VAL A 121 -0.33 -3.05 -0.07
CA VAL A 121 -0.28 -1.83 0.77
C VAL A 121 -1.65 -1.63 1.42
N SER A 122 -1.73 -1.61 2.74
CA SER A 122 -3.03 -1.49 3.43
C SER A 122 -2.86 -0.84 4.80
N ASP A 123 -3.89 -0.11 5.23
CA ASP A 123 -4.08 0.36 6.61
C ASP A 123 -5.09 -0.50 7.40
N GLY A 124 -5.57 -1.59 6.80
CA GLY A 124 -6.37 -2.64 7.44
C GLY A 124 -7.88 -2.56 7.21
N ASP A 125 -8.39 -1.69 6.32
CA ASP A 125 -9.85 -1.53 6.08
C ASP A 125 -10.42 -2.15 4.79
N GLY A 126 -9.59 -2.82 3.99
CA GLY A 126 -9.95 -3.47 2.71
C GLY A 126 -10.52 -4.90 2.79
N ASP A 127 -11.04 -5.33 3.94
CA ASP A 127 -11.66 -6.66 4.09
C ASP A 127 -12.88 -6.84 3.16
N PRO A 128 -13.17 -8.09 2.72
CA PRO A 128 -12.53 -9.36 3.12
C PRO A 128 -11.29 -9.74 2.29
N HIS A 129 -10.86 -8.92 1.35
CA HIS A 129 -9.93 -9.34 0.30
C HIS A 129 -8.47 -9.48 0.76
N ILE A 130 -8.12 -8.91 1.92
CA ILE A 130 -6.77 -8.93 2.48
C ILE A 130 -6.42 -10.31 3.06
N ASP A 131 -7.40 -11.03 3.62
CA ASP A 131 -7.16 -12.29 4.34
C ASP A 131 -6.57 -13.39 3.42
N GLU A 132 -7.01 -13.47 2.15
CA GLU A 132 -6.45 -14.44 1.19
C GLU A 132 -4.99 -14.12 0.86
N ALA A 133 -4.66 -12.84 0.68
CA ALA A 133 -3.28 -12.40 0.42
C ALA A 133 -2.35 -12.79 1.58
N ALA A 134 -2.84 -12.66 2.82
CA ALA A 134 -2.11 -13.07 4.02
C ALA A 134 -1.90 -14.59 4.06
N GLN A 135 -2.94 -15.38 3.76
CA GLN A 135 -2.84 -16.85 3.69
C GLN A 135 -1.87 -17.33 2.61
N ARG A 136 -1.76 -16.59 1.50
CA ARG A 136 -0.81 -16.85 0.42
C ARG A 136 0.60 -16.31 0.70
N GLY A 137 0.81 -15.66 1.83
CA GLY A 137 2.13 -15.16 2.24
C GLY A 137 2.62 -13.94 1.47
N ILE A 138 1.73 -13.19 0.79
CA ILE A 138 2.07 -11.94 0.10
C ILE A 138 2.66 -10.95 1.11
N LEU A 139 3.72 -10.24 0.76
CA LEU A 139 4.31 -9.20 1.62
C LEU A 139 3.29 -8.08 1.88
N HIS A 140 3.10 -7.68 3.14
CA HIS A 140 2.20 -6.58 3.50
C HIS A 140 2.98 -5.34 3.93
N ALA A 141 2.79 -4.21 3.24
CA ALA A 141 3.16 -2.90 3.76
C ALA A 141 1.99 -2.36 4.59
N ILE A 142 2.11 -2.52 5.91
CA ILE A 142 1.10 -2.11 6.88
C ILE A 142 1.29 -0.63 7.19
N HIS A 143 0.27 0.19 6.96
CA HIS A 143 0.31 1.63 7.15
C HIS A 143 -0.35 2.05 8.47
N ALA A 144 0.41 2.79 9.29
CA ALA A 144 -0.14 3.45 10.47
C ALA A 144 -0.84 4.75 10.07
N HIS A 145 -2.17 4.73 10.15
CA HIS A 145 -3.02 5.89 9.88
C HIS A 145 -3.81 6.30 11.12
N GLY A 146 -3.79 7.60 11.49
CA GLY A 146 -4.38 8.07 12.74
C GLY A 146 -5.89 7.81 12.92
N ASP A 147 -6.67 7.76 11.84
CA ASP A 147 -8.13 7.53 11.91
C ASP A 147 -8.55 6.05 11.79
N ASN A 148 -7.61 5.11 11.60
CA ASN A 148 -7.89 3.69 11.34
C ASN A 148 -7.26 2.74 12.39
N GLU A 149 -7.03 3.21 13.62
CA GLU A 149 -6.40 2.42 14.70
C GLU A 149 -7.09 1.07 14.96
N SER A 150 -8.42 1.04 15.02
CA SER A 150 -9.16 -0.20 15.30
C SER A 150 -9.00 -1.24 14.19
N SER A 151 -9.19 -0.85 12.92
CA SER A 151 -9.00 -1.74 11.76
C SER A 151 -7.58 -2.29 11.69
N LEU A 152 -6.59 -1.44 11.98
CA LEU A 152 -5.18 -1.83 12.02
C LEU A 152 -4.90 -2.90 13.09
N ILE A 153 -5.43 -2.74 14.32
CA ILE A 153 -5.26 -3.73 15.38
C ILE A 153 -5.97 -5.03 15.03
N GLU A 154 -7.19 -4.97 14.50
CA GLU A 154 -7.92 -6.15 14.06
C GLU A 154 -7.19 -6.92 12.95
N MET A 155 -6.60 -6.22 11.98
CA MET A 155 -5.76 -6.82 10.94
C MET A 155 -4.57 -7.55 11.55
N ILE A 156 -3.82 -6.91 12.46
CA ILE A 156 -2.67 -7.55 13.12
C ILE A 156 -3.11 -8.78 13.91
N ASP A 157 -4.22 -8.67 14.64
CA ASP A 157 -4.77 -9.77 15.43
C ASP A 157 -5.16 -10.96 14.54
N ARG A 158 -5.67 -10.73 13.32
CA ARG A 158 -5.88 -11.81 12.34
C ARG A 158 -4.56 -12.40 11.86
N LEU A 159 -3.60 -11.56 11.45
CA LEU A 159 -2.30 -12.01 10.94
C LEU A 159 -1.55 -12.88 11.94
N VAL A 160 -1.58 -12.56 13.23
CA VAL A 160 -0.87 -13.36 14.25
C VAL A 160 -1.48 -14.75 14.44
N THR A 161 -2.72 -14.99 14.03
CA THR A 161 -3.35 -16.32 14.11
C THR A 161 -2.90 -17.27 13.01
N ILE A 162 -2.31 -16.75 11.93
CA ILE A 162 -1.81 -17.55 10.81
C ILE A 162 -0.54 -18.29 11.27
N GLU A 163 -0.46 -19.60 11.01
CA GLU A 163 0.69 -20.44 11.41
C GLU A 163 2.00 -19.94 10.78
N ALA A 164 1.96 -19.60 9.50
CA ALA A 164 3.03 -18.96 8.75
C ALA A 164 2.54 -17.61 8.21
N PRO A 165 2.59 -16.53 9.02
CA PRO A 165 2.09 -15.23 8.59
C PRO A 165 2.97 -14.64 7.49
N PRO A 166 2.44 -13.72 6.68
CA PRO A 166 3.22 -13.02 5.67
C PRO A 166 4.35 -12.21 6.31
N ALA A 167 5.41 -11.95 5.56
CA ALA A 167 6.36 -10.91 5.91
C ALA A 167 5.66 -9.53 5.89
N ILE A 168 6.21 -8.57 6.64
CA ILE A 168 5.62 -7.23 6.77
C ILE A 168 6.68 -6.13 6.63
N LEU A 169 6.25 -5.01 6.06
CA LEU A 169 6.90 -3.70 6.14
C LEU A 169 5.99 -2.76 6.91
N LEU A 170 6.58 -1.83 7.67
CA LEU A 170 5.82 -0.85 8.43
C LEU A 170 5.97 0.52 7.78
N THR A 171 4.84 1.19 7.53
CA THR A 171 4.85 2.55 6.98
C THR A 171 4.03 3.51 7.85
N HIS A 172 4.33 4.80 7.76
CA HIS A 172 3.67 5.86 8.52
C HIS A 172 3.65 7.18 7.75
N GLN A 173 2.94 8.20 8.27
CA GLN A 173 2.80 9.53 7.66
C GLN A 173 3.21 10.70 8.59
N THR A 174 4.17 10.46 9.48
CA THR A 174 4.71 11.47 10.41
C THR A 174 5.96 12.16 9.83
N PRO A 175 6.25 13.42 10.20
CA PRO A 175 7.40 14.15 9.65
C PRO A 175 8.74 13.61 10.13
N ASP A 176 8.78 13.13 11.38
CA ASP A 176 9.97 12.62 12.03
C ASP A 176 10.24 11.16 11.68
N ARG A 177 11.53 10.78 11.66
CA ARG A 177 11.95 9.40 11.43
C ARG A 177 11.56 8.53 12.62
N ILE A 178 10.93 7.39 12.32
CA ILE A 178 10.67 6.31 13.28
C ILE A 178 11.52 5.11 12.87
N ASP A 179 12.40 4.66 13.76
CA ASP A 179 13.27 3.51 13.47
C ASP A 179 12.44 2.25 13.17
N GLY A 180 12.79 1.54 12.10
CA GLY A 180 12.08 0.33 11.67
C GLY A 180 10.76 0.56 10.92
N MET A 181 10.46 1.81 10.54
CA MET A 181 9.33 2.18 9.68
C MET A 181 9.78 3.08 8.52
N LEU A 182 8.98 3.11 7.44
CA LEU A 182 9.20 3.96 6.27
C LEU A 182 8.10 5.02 6.15
N ASN A 183 8.44 6.23 5.71
CA ASN A 183 7.47 7.20 5.21
C ASN A 183 7.78 7.49 3.73
N PRO A 184 7.22 6.69 2.80
CA PRO A 184 7.39 6.93 1.36
C PRO A 184 6.57 8.14 0.87
N GLY A 185 5.64 8.64 1.69
CA GLY A 185 4.62 9.59 1.29
C GLY A 185 3.31 8.91 0.89
N GLY A 186 2.46 9.63 0.18
CA GLY A 186 1.12 9.19 -0.21
C GLY A 186 0.10 9.49 0.88
N PHE A 187 -1.17 9.40 0.51
CA PHE A 187 -2.31 9.73 1.35
C PHE A 187 -3.51 8.77 1.22
N THR A 188 -3.70 8.15 0.07
CA THR A 188 -4.63 7.04 -0.13
C THR A 188 -3.81 5.78 -0.36
N ASP A 189 -4.37 4.58 -0.17
CA ASP A 189 -3.53 3.37 -0.30
C ASP A 189 -3.02 3.19 -1.74
N GLY A 190 -3.76 3.70 -2.73
CA GLY A 190 -3.33 3.77 -4.13
C GLY A 190 -2.08 4.64 -4.34
N ASP A 191 -2.13 5.93 -4.00
CA ASP A 191 -0.95 6.78 -4.18
C ASP A 191 0.21 6.39 -3.24
N ARG A 192 -0.07 5.77 -2.08
CA ARG A 192 0.95 5.17 -1.20
C ARG A 192 1.66 4.01 -1.88
N ALA A 193 0.95 3.15 -2.60
CA ALA A 193 1.55 2.07 -3.38
C ALA A 193 2.52 2.62 -4.43
N VAL A 194 2.12 3.66 -5.16
CA VAL A 194 2.98 4.34 -6.14
C VAL A 194 4.18 5.01 -5.47
N CYS A 195 3.96 5.76 -4.40
CA CYS A 195 5.03 6.42 -3.65
C CYS A 195 6.04 5.41 -3.10
N LEU A 196 5.57 4.27 -2.59
CA LEU A 196 6.43 3.24 -2.03
C LEU A 196 7.29 2.57 -3.12
N CYS A 197 6.70 2.23 -4.27
CA CYS A 197 7.47 1.70 -5.42
C CYS A 197 8.57 2.69 -5.85
N ALA A 198 8.21 3.96 -6.06
CA ALA A 198 9.15 4.99 -6.49
C ALA A 198 10.21 5.30 -5.41
N PHE A 199 9.82 5.31 -4.13
CA PHE A 199 10.72 5.50 -2.99
C PHE A 199 11.75 4.37 -2.87
N LEU A 200 11.37 3.15 -3.25
CA LEU A 200 12.25 1.97 -3.25
C LEU A 200 13.04 1.81 -4.56
N GLY A 201 12.97 2.79 -5.46
CA GLY A 201 13.86 2.88 -6.62
C GLY A 201 13.25 2.44 -7.95
N VAL A 202 11.97 2.04 -8.00
CA VAL A 202 11.30 1.76 -9.27
C VAL A 202 11.23 3.05 -10.11
N PRO A 203 11.74 3.06 -11.35
CA PRO A 203 11.62 4.21 -12.24
C PRO A 203 10.15 4.56 -12.48
N ILE A 204 9.86 5.86 -12.55
CA ILE A 204 8.49 6.36 -12.68
C ILE A 204 7.83 5.87 -13.98
N GLU A 205 8.63 5.79 -15.04
CA GLU A 205 8.26 5.26 -16.36
C GLU A 205 7.94 3.76 -16.36
N ASP A 206 8.39 3.01 -15.35
CA ASP A 206 8.17 1.57 -15.22
C ASP A 206 6.98 1.23 -14.28
N ILE A 207 6.31 2.26 -13.74
CA ILE A 207 5.11 2.12 -12.91
C ILE A 207 3.85 2.37 -13.75
N ARG A 208 3.09 1.30 -14.01
CA ARG A 208 1.75 1.39 -14.62
C ARG A 208 0.68 1.58 -13.54
N LEU A 209 -0.26 2.49 -13.80
CA LEU A 209 -1.42 2.71 -12.93
C LEU A 209 -2.63 1.94 -13.49
N ILE A 210 -3.24 1.06 -12.69
CA ILE A 210 -4.47 0.32 -13.02
C ILE A 210 -5.56 0.71 -12.02
N GLY A 211 -6.76 1.07 -12.49
CA GLY A 211 -7.88 1.36 -11.60
C GLY A 211 -7.74 2.64 -10.77
N TYR A 212 -7.08 3.66 -11.32
CA TYR A 212 -6.99 4.99 -10.73
C TYR A 212 -7.95 5.93 -11.45
N THR A 213 -8.81 6.62 -10.70
CA THR A 213 -9.82 7.54 -11.23
C THR A 213 -10.09 8.65 -10.23
N THR A 214 -10.45 9.84 -10.73
CA THR A 214 -10.96 10.94 -9.89
C THR A 214 -12.47 11.19 -10.06
N SER A 215 -13.10 10.45 -10.98
CA SER A 215 -14.48 10.68 -11.42
C SER A 215 -15.51 9.87 -10.64
N GLU A 216 -15.10 8.75 -10.04
CA GLU A 216 -15.98 7.84 -9.32
C GLU A 216 -15.27 7.16 -8.15
N ILE A 217 -16.06 6.50 -7.30
CA ILE A 217 -15.54 5.66 -6.22
C ILE A 217 -15.42 4.25 -6.76
N GLY A 218 -14.19 3.77 -6.90
CA GLY A 218 -13.92 2.41 -7.38
C GLY A 218 -14.55 1.34 -6.49
N ARG A 219 -15.02 0.26 -7.13
CA ARG A 219 -15.79 -0.85 -6.51
C ARG A 219 -15.04 -1.59 -5.39
N TRP A 220 -13.72 -1.56 -5.40
CA TRP A 220 -12.86 -2.15 -4.36
C TRP A 220 -12.56 -1.21 -3.20
N THR A 221 -13.24 -0.06 -3.13
CA THR A 221 -13.12 0.85 -1.99
C THR A 221 -13.82 0.24 -0.77
N GLY A 222 -13.11 0.15 0.36
CA GLY A 222 -13.70 -0.18 1.65
C GLY A 222 -14.78 0.81 2.12
N SER A 223 -15.32 0.59 3.31
CA SER A 223 -16.41 1.44 3.84
C SER A 223 -15.98 2.91 3.92
N THR A 224 -16.71 3.81 3.24
CA THR A 224 -16.29 5.22 3.15
C THR A 224 -17.45 6.20 3.06
N ASN A 225 -17.20 7.44 3.49
CA ASN A 225 -18.09 8.55 3.20
C ASN A 225 -17.85 9.05 1.77
N PRO A 226 -18.85 9.04 0.87
CA PRO A 226 -18.62 9.35 -0.54
C PRO A 226 -18.04 10.75 -0.80
N ILE A 227 -18.55 11.77 -0.09
CA ILE A 227 -18.07 13.15 -0.24
C ILE A 227 -16.62 13.27 0.23
N ARG A 228 -16.28 12.64 1.36
CA ARG A 228 -14.91 12.57 1.87
C ARG A 228 -14.01 11.87 0.87
N LYS A 229 -14.42 10.70 0.36
CA LYS A 229 -13.63 9.89 -0.59
C LYS A 229 -13.34 10.66 -1.88
N MET A 230 -14.34 11.32 -2.50
CA MET A 230 -14.10 12.12 -3.71
C MET A 230 -13.08 13.25 -3.49
N ARG A 231 -13.07 13.88 -2.30
CA ARG A 231 -12.01 14.84 -1.93
C ARG A 231 -10.65 14.19 -1.73
N LYS A 232 -10.59 12.97 -1.17
CA LYS A 232 -9.34 12.21 -1.08
C LYS A 232 -8.75 11.91 -2.47
N LEU A 233 -9.60 11.57 -3.45
CA LEU A 233 -9.15 11.28 -4.82
C LEU A 233 -8.51 12.48 -5.53
N THR A 234 -8.92 13.69 -5.20
CA THR A 234 -8.27 14.91 -5.73
C THR A 234 -6.86 15.10 -5.20
N PHE A 235 -6.61 14.71 -3.94
CA PHE A 235 -5.25 14.68 -3.40
C PHE A 235 -4.41 13.55 -3.97
N MET A 236 -5.03 12.39 -4.21
CA MET A 236 -4.38 11.28 -4.91
C MET A 236 -3.86 11.74 -6.28
N GLN A 237 -4.70 12.39 -7.09
CA GLN A 237 -4.27 12.97 -8.37
C GLN A 237 -3.09 13.93 -8.20
N GLU A 238 -3.13 14.80 -7.19
CA GLU A 238 -2.05 15.76 -6.96
C GLU A 238 -0.71 15.08 -6.66
N VAL A 239 -0.72 14.01 -5.85
CA VAL A 239 0.48 13.21 -5.59
C VAL A 239 0.99 12.60 -6.90
N LEU A 240 0.11 11.95 -7.66
CA LEU A 240 0.46 11.26 -8.91
C LEU A 240 0.97 12.23 -9.99
N ASP A 241 0.37 13.42 -10.11
CA ASP A 241 0.83 14.50 -10.99
C ASP A 241 2.21 15.01 -10.58
N GLY A 242 2.43 15.19 -9.28
CA GLY A 242 3.73 15.59 -8.74
C GLY A 242 4.83 14.58 -9.02
N LEU A 243 4.50 13.29 -9.03
CA LEU A 243 5.43 12.20 -9.39
C LEU A 243 5.63 12.06 -10.91
N GLY A 244 4.77 12.68 -11.73
CA GLY A 244 4.81 12.58 -13.19
C GLY A 244 4.11 11.36 -13.78
N VAL A 245 3.36 10.60 -12.97
CA VAL A 245 2.54 9.44 -13.42
C VAL A 245 1.06 9.78 -13.60
N GLY A 246 0.60 10.91 -13.06
CA GLY A 246 -0.83 11.22 -12.91
C GLY A 246 -1.60 11.46 -14.20
N GLY A 247 -0.98 11.93 -15.29
CA GLY A 247 -1.64 12.03 -16.60
C GLY A 247 -3.06 12.63 -16.55
N ARG A 248 -4.02 12.03 -17.26
CA ARG A 248 -5.46 12.29 -17.06
C ARG A 248 -6.08 11.01 -16.47
N LEU A 249 -6.43 11.04 -15.18
CA LEU A 249 -7.24 10.00 -14.49
C LEU A 249 -8.71 10.44 -14.37
#